data_AF-A0A944NBR5-F1
#
_entry.id   AF-A0A944NBR5-F1
#
_cell.length_a   1.000
_cell.length_b   1.000
_cell.length_c   1.000
_cell.angle_alpha   90.00
_cell.angle_beta   90.00
_cell.angle_gamma   90.00
#
_symmetry.space_group_name_H-M   'P 1'
#
loop_
_entity.id
_entity.type
_entity.pdbx_description
1 polymer ?
#
loop_
_entity_poly.entity_id
_entity_poly.type
_entity_poly.pdbx_seq_one_letter_code
_entity_poly.pdbx_strand_id
1 'polypeptide(L)'
;MRLMFTTIIISISFAAHLLASDTSALDYPRNCFTNEDFCTVRTVERNGWDKFVRVDLYASFPGELLSSPQELLDFFFDFGSWQIYTADSEIIDIQDSKQVPVDPTLVIGGEGPIVQHYSHYFYRGLPFPVYSMEVRDLSRYQVLHSDESSAVVKYHSVDGHMEIPGARPLDGPEGLTHKEGFLRIDYDANTKRYILQLRTDLTPLISLGLSITGGYVEKGIIEIYQGMAAHALNQ
;
A
#
# COMPACT_ATOMS: atom_id res chain seq x y z
N MET A 1 43.40 -16.42 -10.96
CA MET A 1 42.66 -15.42 -10.13
C MET A 1 41.90 -14.52 -11.09
N ARG A 2 40.62 -14.79 -11.34
CA ARG A 2 39.74 -13.94 -12.15
C ARG A 2 38.61 -13.46 -11.24
N LEU A 3 38.60 -12.16 -10.97
CA LEU A 3 37.48 -11.47 -10.32
C LEU A 3 36.30 -11.46 -11.31
N MET A 4 35.22 -12.17 -10.97
CA MET A 4 33.92 -11.97 -11.61
C MET A 4 33.29 -10.72 -11.02
N PHE A 5 33.26 -9.64 -11.80
CA PHE A 5 32.34 -8.53 -11.58
C PHE A 5 30.95 -9.00 -12.04
N THR A 6 30.11 -9.41 -11.09
CA THR A 6 28.68 -9.58 -11.35
C THR A 6 28.06 -8.18 -11.26
N THR A 7 27.99 -7.49 -12.39
CA THR A 7 27.25 -6.24 -12.52
C THR A 7 25.77 -6.56 -12.28
N ILE A 8 25.25 -6.15 -11.12
CA ILE A 8 23.81 -6.14 -10.83
C ILE A 8 23.20 -5.07 -11.73
N ILE A 9 22.66 -5.48 -12.88
CA ILE A 9 21.75 -4.67 -13.68
C ILE A 9 20.35 -5.06 -13.23
N ILE A 10 19.87 -4.47 -12.14
CA ILE A 10 18.48 -4.53 -11.72
C ILE A 10 17.94 -3.10 -11.77
N SER A 11 16.92 -2.91 -12.63
CA SER A 11 15.90 -1.86 -12.54
C SER A 11 16.30 -0.39 -12.75
N ILE A 12 16.83 -0.05 -13.93
CA ILE A 12 16.85 1.36 -14.40
C ILE A 12 15.54 1.73 -15.11
N SER A 13 14.81 0.75 -15.69
CA SER A 13 13.64 1.02 -16.54
C SER A 13 12.38 1.48 -15.79
N PHE A 14 12.23 1.12 -14.52
CA PHE A 14 11.07 1.50 -13.70
C PHE A 14 11.24 2.87 -13.01
N ALA A 15 12.48 3.25 -12.67
CA ALA A 15 12.77 4.56 -12.09
C ALA A 15 12.39 5.72 -13.02
N ALA A 16 12.51 5.53 -14.34
CA ALA A 16 12.17 6.54 -15.34
C ALA A 16 10.66 6.77 -15.53
N HIS A 17 9.80 5.77 -15.25
CA HIS A 17 8.34 5.96 -15.28
C HIS A 17 7.81 6.61 -13.99
N LEU A 18 8.48 6.40 -12.86
CA LEU A 18 8.14 7.00 -11.56
C LEU A 18 8.56 8.48 -11.45
N LEU A 19 9.70 8.87 -12.02
CA LEU A 19 10.13 10.28 -12.04
C LEU A 19 9.28 11.15 -12.99
N ALA A 20 8.61 10.54 -13.98
CA ALA A 20 7.69 11.26 -14.87
C ALA A 20 6.31 11.53 -14.23
N SER A 21 5.92 10.77 -13.18
CA SER A 21 4.66 10.99 -12.47
C SER A 21 4.73 12.07 -11.38
N ASP A 22 5.92 12.59 -11.10
CA ASP A 22 6.21 13.46 -9.95
C ASP A 22 5.79 14.93 -10.16
N THR A 23 5.25 15.31 -11.33
CA THR A 23 4.92 16.71 -11.64
C THR A 23 3.56 16.96 -12.31
N SER A 24 2.87 15.92 -12.78
CA SER A 24 1.51 16.06 -13.32
C SER A 24 0.48 15.95 -12.20
N ALA A 25 -0.54 16.81 -12.18
CA ALA A 25 -1.67 16.69 -11.26
C ALA A 25 -2.26 15.27 -11.28
N LEU A 26 -2.69 14.78 -10.11
CA LEU A 26 -3.30 13.45 -9.95
C LEU A 26 -4.55 13.32 -10.84
N ASP A 27 -4.55 12.32 -11.73
CA ASP A 27 -5.68 12.01 -12.62
C ASP A 27 -6.47 10.81 -12.07
N TYR A 28 -7.79 10.95 -12.02
CA TYR A 28 -8.71 9.95 -11.46
C TYR A 28 -9.96 9.78 -12.35
N PRO A 29 -10.63 8.62 -12.31
CA PRO A 29 -11.74 8.31 -13.21
C PRO A 29 -12.85 9.35 -13.21
N ARG A 30 -13.43 9.62 -14.40
CA ARG A 30 -14.63 10.46 -14.53
C ARG A 30 -15.75 9.88 -13.67
N ASN A 31 -16.42 10.75 -12.90
CA ASN A 31 -17.47 10.43 -11.92
C ASN A 31 -17.00 9.82 -10.59
N CYS A 32 -15.69 9.67 -10.36
CA CYS A 32 -15.21 9.46 -8.99
C CYS A 32 -15.73 10.61 -8.11
N PHE A 33 -16.08 10.33 -6.85
CA PHE A 33 -16.62 11.30 -5.90
C PHE A 33 -18.04 11.84 -6.17
N THR A 34 -18.81 11.23 -7.08
CA THR A 34 -20.18 11.69 -7.36
C THR A 34 -21.19 11.26 -6.28
N ASN A 35 -21.03 10.06 -5.72
CA ASN A 35 -21.97 9.48 -4.74
C ASN A 35 -21.31 9.06 -3.42
N GLU A 36 -19.99 8.84 -3.43
CA GLU A 36 -19.20 8.34 -2.30
C GLU A 36 -17.89 9.14 -2.27
N ASP A 37 -17.29 9.34 -1.09
CA ASP A 37 -16.01 10.06 -0.96
C ASP A 37 -14.79 9.22 -1.42
N PHE A 38 -15.01 8.05 -2.01
CA PHE A 38 -13.97 7.22 -2.61
C PHE A 38 -14.46 6.49 -3.87
N CYS A 39 -13.53 5.98 -4.67
CA CYS A 39 -13.80 5.02 -5.74
C CYS A 39 -12.62 4.07 -5.92
N THR A 40 -12.89 2.87 -6.42
CA THR A 40 -11.84 1.89 -6.75
C THR A 40 -11.83 1.53 -8.23
N VAL A 41 -10.63 1.27 -8.75
CA VAL A 41 -10.42 0.68 -10.07
C VAL A 41 -9.53 -0.53 -9.90
N ARG A 42 -10.05 -1.69 -10.30
CA ARG A 42 -9.29 -2.94 -10.33
C ARG A 42 -9.03 -3.36 -11.76
N THR A 43 -7.77 -3.61 -12.08
CA THR A 43 -7.34 -4.15 -13.36
C THR A 43 -6.47 -5.39 -13.18
N VAL A 44 -6.50 -6.29 -14.16
CA VAL A 44 -5.58 -7.42 -14.24
C VAL A 44 -4.63 -7.12 -15.37
N GLU A 45 -3.35 -6.92 -15.04
CA GLU A 45 -2.31 -6.55 -15.98
C GLU A 45 -1.30 -7.69 -16.17
N ARG A 46 -0.49 -7.58 -17.22
CA ARG A 46 0.65 -8.47 -17.48
C ARG A 46 1.92 -7.65 -17.61
N ASN A 47 2.97 -8.10 -16.93
CA ASN A 47 4.33 -7.64 -17.16
C ASN A 47 5.17 -8.85 -17.63
N GLY A 48 5.35 -8.98 -18.94
CA GLY A 48 5.98 -10.17 -19.53
C GLY A 48 5.13 -11.43 -19.30
N TRP A 49 5.69 -12.39 -18.54
CA TRP A 49 5.01 -13.65 -18.19
C TRP A 49 4.20 -13.55 -16.90
N ASP A 50 4.48 -12.55 -16.08
CA ASP A 50 3.85 -12.37 -14.79
C ASP A 50 2.52 -11.65 -14.95
N LYS A 51 1.50 -12.15 -14.25
CA LYS A 51 0.20 -11.51 -14.14
C LYS A 51 0.07 -10.94 -12.74
N PHE A 52 -0.35 -9.69 -12.65
CA PHE A 52 -0.59 -9.03 -11.38
C PHE A 52 -1.97 -8.37 -11.40
N VAL A 53 -2.51 -8.14 -10.22
CA VAL A 53 -3.69 -7.31 -10.02
C VAL A 53 -3.22 -5.94 -9.60
N ARG A 54 -3.69 -4.91 -10.29
CA ARG A 54 -3.57 -3.53 -9.85
C ARG A 54 -4.89 -3.08 -9.25
N VAL A 55 -4.83 -2.54 -8.05
CA VAL A 55 -5.95 -1.87 -7.39
C VAL A 55 -5.54 -0.42 -7.15
N ASP A 56 -6.30 0.50 -7.73
CA ASP A 56 -6.25 1.92 -7.42
C ASP A 56 -7.46 2.27 -6.55
N LEU A 57 -7.21 2.80 -5.35
CA LEU A 57 -8.22 3.48 -4.54
C LEU A 57 -7.97 4.99 -4.67
N TYR A 58 -9.02 5.73 -5.02
CA TYR A 58 -9.05 7.18 -4.98
C TYR A 58 -10.00 7.61 -3.88
N ALA A 59 -9.59 8.59 -3.07
CA ALA A 59 -10.32 9.07 -1.92
C ALA A 59 -10.26 10.59 -1.83
N SER A 60 -11.30 11.21 -1.29
CA SER A 60 -11.40 12.66 -1.20
C SER A 60 -11.74 13.11 0.21
N PHE A 61 -10.84 13.86 0.83
CA PHE A 61 -11.01 14.40 2.18
C PHE A 61 -11.26 15.91 2.14
N PRO A 62 -12.23 16.44 2.90
CA PRO A 62 -12.39 17.88 3.06
C PRO A 62 -11.11 18.51 3.62
N GLY A 63 -10.56 19.50 2.93
CA GLY A 63 -9.31 20.15 3.36
C GLY A 63 -9.44 21.00 4.62
N GLU A 64 -10.67 21.26 5.09
CA GLU A 64 -10.92 21.93 6.36
C GLU A 64 -10.78 21.02 7.58
N LEU A 65 -10.78 19.70 7.38
CA LEU A 65 -10.63 18.69 8.43
C LEU A 65 -9.17 18.28 8.64
N LEU A 66 -8.26 18.76 7.78
CA LEU A 66 -6.86 18.35 7.77
C LEU A 66 -5.97 19.58 7.58
N SER A 67 -4.95 19.74 8.41
CA SER A 67 -4.04 20.90 8.31
C SER A 67 -3.01 20.74 7.18
N SER A 68 -2.67 19.49 6.81
CA SER A 68 -1.67 19.18 5.77
C SER A 68 -1.80 17.74 5.24
N PRO A 69 -1.19 17.41 4.08
CA PRO A 69 -1.05 16.02 3.62
C PRO A 69 -0.38 15.10 4.64
N GLN A 70 0.47 15.65 5.51
CA GLN A 70 1.19 14.89 6.53
C GLN A 70 0.24 14.23 7.54
N GLU A 71 -0.89 14.86 7.89
CA GLU A 71 -1.86 14.24 8.82
C GLU A 71 -2.46 12.96 8.23
N LEU A 72 -2.76 12.94 6.92
CA LEU A 72 -3.22 11.73 6.23
C LEU A 72 -2.13 10.65 6.18
N LEU A 73 -0.86 11.04 6.01
CA LEU A 73 0.25 10.10 6.12
C LEU A 73 0.39 9.54 7.53
N ASP A 74 0.20 10.37 8.56
CA ASP A 74 0.31 9.96 9.96
C ASP A 74 -0.79 8.95 10.31
N PHE A 75 -2.04 9.17 9.86
CA PHE A 75 -3.12 8.18 9.98
C PHE A 75 -2.81 6.90 9.21
N PHE A 76 -2.26 7.01 7.99
CA PHE A 76 -1.91 5.83 7.21
C PHE A 76 -0.77 5.01 7.85
N PHE A 77 0.23 5.68 8.43
CA PHE A 77 1.38 5.06 9.10
C PHE A 77 1.12 4.68 10.55
N ASP A 78 -0.04 5.00 11.13
CA ASP A 78 -0.49 4.44 12.39
C ASP A 78 -0.90 2.98 12.24
N PHE A 79 0.08 2.13 11.93
CA PHE A 79 -0.12 0.71 11.70
C PHE A 79 -0.71 0.01 12.93
N GLY A 80 -0.51 0.53 14.14
CA GLY A 80 -1.11 0.00 15.35
C GLY A 80 -2.64 0.14 15.37
N SER A 81 -3.17 1.19 14.74
CA SER A 81 -4.61 1.42 14.62
C SER A 81 -5.27 0.68 13.46
N TRP A 82 -4.53 0.02 12.57
CA TRP A 82 -5.13 -0.72 11.46
C TRP A 82 -6.09 -1.82 11.92
N GLN A 83 -5.80 -2.45 13.07
CA GLN A 83 -6.71 -3.41 13.70
C GLN A 83 -8.02 -2.76 14.12
N ILE A 84 -7.99 -1.50 14.56
CA ILE A 84 -9.19 -0.72 14.91
C ILE A 84 -9.95 -0.35 13.63
N TYR A 85 -9.24 0.06 12.56
CA TYR A 85 -9.84 0.44 11.28
C TYR A 85 -10.64 -0.71 10.66
N THR A 86 -10.25 -1.94 10.92
CA THR A 86 -10.85 -3.15 10.35
C THR A 86 -11.63 -3.98 11.36
N ALA A 87 -11.93 -3.43 12.55
CA ALA A 87 -12.51 -4.18 13.66
C ALA A 87 -13.85 -4.89 13.30
N ASP A 88 -14.66 -4.25 12.47
CA ASP A 88 -15.97 -4.78 12.02
C ASP A 88 -15.91 -5.44 10.63
N SER A 89 -14.71 -5.67 10.09
CA SER A 89 -14.55 -6.27 8.77
C SER A 89 -14.96 -7.76 8.74
N GLU A 90 -15.72 -8.13 7.71
CA GLU A 90 -16.02 -9.52 7.40
C GLU A 90 -14.97 -10.17 6.46
N ILE A 91 -14.09 -9.37 5.85
CA ILE A 91 -13.18 -9.78 4.77
C ILE A 91 -11.73 -9.84 5.24
N ILE A 92 -11.28 -8.92 6.08
CA ILE A 92 -9.91 -8.86 6.58
C ILE A 92 -9.92 -8.91 8.10
N ASP A 93 -9.04 -9.72 8.67
CA ASP A 93 -8.88 -9.86 10.11
C ASP A 93 -7.41 -9.65 10.48
N ILE A 94 -7.11 -8.46 10.99
CA ILE A 94 -5.75 -8.07 11.37
C ILE A 94 -5.41 -8.61 12.75
N GLN A 95 -4.39 -9.47 12.79
CA GLN A 95 -3.90 -10.10 14.01
C GLN A 95 -2.78 -9.29 14.66
N ASP A 96 -1.86 -8.78 13.84
CA ASP A 96 -0.73 -7.95 14.28
C ASP A 96 -0.39 -6.98 13.15
N SER A 97 -0.23 -5.72 13.48
CA SER A 97 0.08 -4.65 12.54
C SER A 97 0.85 -3.58 13.30
N LYS A 98 2.11 -3.39 12.93
CA LYS A 98 2.99 -2.51 13.70
C LYS A 98 4.14 -1.97 12.87
N GLN A 99 4.56 -0.77 13.23
CA GLN A 99 5.82 -0.24 12.79
C GLN A 99 6.97 -1.02 13.45
N VAL A 100 7.99 -1.37 12.66
CA VAL A 100 9.20 -2.03 13.14
C VAL A 100 10.43 -1.18 12.80
N PRO A 101 11.53 -1.30 13.57
CA PRO A 101 12.75 -0.56 13.29
C PRO A 101 13.30 -0.90 11.90
N VAL A 102 13.78 0.13 11.19
CA VAL A 102 14.55 -0.05 9.96
C VAL A 102 15.97 -0.45 10.33
N ASP A 103 16.53 -1.42 9.60
CA ASP A 103 17.95 -1.76 9.74
C ASP A 103 18.81 -0.53 9.36
N PRO A 104 19.62 0.00 10.28
CA PRO A 104 20.43 1.20 10.02
C PRO A 104 21.54 0.97 8.97
N THR A 105 21.85 -0.28 8.61
CA THR A 105 22.86 -0.62 7.61
C THR A 105 22.30 -0.68 6.19
N LEU A 106 20.98 -0.53 6.04
CA LEU A 106 20.28 -0.69 4.78
C LEU A 106 20.43 0.58 3.93
N VAL A 107 21.15 0.47 2.81
CA VAL A 107 21.29 1.54 1.82
C VAL A 107 20.29 1.28 0.69
N ILE A 108 19.17 2.00 0.69
CA ILE A 108 18.22 2.02 -0.44
C ILE A 108 18.44 3.32 -1.22
N GLY A 109 18.39 3.26 -2.55
CA GLY A 109 18.42 4.48 -3.37
C GLY A 109 17.20 5.38 -3.09
N GLY A 110 17.44 6.69 -2.99
CA GLY A 110 16.43 7.72 -2.71
C GLY A 110 16.72 8.49 -1.42
N GLU A 111 16.25 9.74 -1.32
CA GLU A 111 16.72 10.71 -0.32
C GLU A 111 15.85 10.80 0.95
N GLY A 112 14.67 10.16 0.97
CA GLY A 112 13.72 10.32 2.07
C GLY A 112 13.69 9.20 3.11
N PRO A 113 13.00 9.45 4.26
CA PRO A 113 12.92 8.50 5.36
C PRO A 113 12.21 7.21 4.96
N ILE A 114 12.63 6.11 5.58
CA ILE A 114 12.02 4.80 5.42
C ILE A 114 11.19 4.50 6.68
N VAL A 115 9.95 4.07 6.47
CA VAL A 115 9.09 3.49 7.49
C VAL A 115 8.91 2.00 7.16
N GLN A 116 8.99 1.13 8.17
CA GLN A 116 8.86 -0.31 7.97
C GLN A 116 7.66 -0.86 8.76
N HIS A 117 6.81 -1.62 8.08
CA HIS A 117 5.54 -2.14 8.60
C HIS A 117 5.60 -3.67 8.58
N TYR A 118 5.42 -4.30 9.74
CA TYR A 118 5.07 -5.70 9.80
C TYR A 118 3.55 -5.86 9.84
N SER A 119 3.00 -6.62 8.91
CA SER A 119 1.57 -6.93 8.87
C SER A 119 1.33 -8.43 8.92
N HIS A 120 0.34 -8.85 9.72
CA HIS A 120 -0.16 -10.20 9.84
C HIS A 120 -1.68 -10.17 9.92
N TYR A 121 -2.33 -10.72 8.89
CA TYR A 121 -3.79 -10.69 8.79
C TYR A 121 -4.32 -11.87 7.98
N PHE A 122 -5.62 -12.13 8.12
CA PHE A 122 -6.32 -13.14 7.33
C PHE A 122 -7.30 -12.50 6.34
N TYR A 123 -7.25 -12.88 5.07
CA TYR A 123 -8.37 -12.66 4.16
C TYR A 123 -9.38 -13.79 4.26
N ARG A 124 -10.66 -13.46 4.43
CA ARG A 124 -11.77 -14.40 4.59
C ARG A 124 -12.68 -14.38 3.36
N GLY A 125 -12.86 -15.53 2.73
CA GLY A 125 -13.75 -15.70 1.59
C GLY A 125 -15.20 -15.85 2.01
N LEU A 126 -16.05 -14.89 1.62
CA LEU A 126 -17.51 -14.93 1.84
C LEU A 126 -18.27 -15.69 0.74
N PRO A 127 -19.35 -16.43 1.10
CA PRO A 127 -19.84 -16.68 2.46
C PRO A 127 -18.87 -17.56 3.27
N PHE A 128 -18.69 -17.23 4.55
CA PHE A 128 -17.71 -17.89 5.42
C PHE A 128 -18.11 -19.34 5.74
N PRO A 129 -17.16 -20.31 5.73
CA PRO A 129 -15.81 -20.26 5.18
C PRO A 129 -15.73 -21.02 3.84
N VAL A 130 -15.65 -20.31 2.71
CA VAL A 130 -15.21 -20.93 1.44
C VAL A 130 -13.67 -20.98 1.37
N TYR A 131 -12.98 -20.01 1.98
CA TYR A 131 -11.52 -19.90 1.95
C TYR A 131 -10.98 -18.94 3.03
N SER A 132 -9.73 -19.15 3.49
CA SER A 132 -8.97 -18.19 4.30
C SER A 132 -7.52 -18.13 3.81
N MET A 133 -6.97 -16.92 3.63
CA MET A 133 -5.54 -16.68 3.34
C MET A 133 -4.88 -16.04 4.55
N GLU A 134 -3.90 -16.70 5.15
CA GLU A 134 -2.97 -16.00 6.04
C GLU A 134 -2.01 -15.17 5.18
N VAL A 135 -1.86 -13.89 5.51
CA VAL A 135 -0.85 -13.01 4.94
C VAL A 135 0.06 -12.54 6.04
N ARG A 136 1.36 -12.69 5.84
CA ARG A 136 2.41 -12.15 6.70
C ARG A 136 3.46 -11.50 5.85
N ASP A 137 3.69 -10.21 6.06
CA ASP A 137 4.68 -9.47 5.30
C ASP A 137 5.42 -8.42 6.12
N LEU A 138 6.58 -8.04 5.59
CA LEU A 138 7.30 -6.85 5.97
C LEU A 138 7.28 -5.92 4.76
N SER A 139 6.73 -4.72 4.90
CA SER A 139 6.66 -3.72 3.84
C SER A 139 7.52 -2.51 4.20
N ARG A 140 8.26 -1.98 3.24
CA ARG A 140 9.02 -0.73 3.37
C ARG A 140 8.34 0.37 2.61
N TYR A 141 8.15 1.51 3.27
CA TYR A 141 7.56 2.73 2.74
C TYR A 141 8.66 3.78 2.69
N GLN A 142 8.97 4.28 1.51
CA GLN A 142 9.92 5.35 1.28
C GLN A 142 9.15 6.62 0.95
N VAL A 143 9.27 7.63 1.80
CA VAL A 143 8.68 8.95 1.53
C VAL A 143 9.57 9.63 0.49
N LEU A 144 9.07 9.81 -0.72
CA LEU A 144 9.81 10.44 -1.82
C LEU A 144 9.70 11.96 -1.76
N HIS A 145 8.52 12.45 -1.39
CA HIS A 145 8.19 13.86 -1.29
C HIS A 145 7.10 14.06 -0.24
N SER A 146 7.17 15.15 0.52
CA SER A 146 6.10 15.59 1.43
C SER A 146 6.26 17.10 1.68
N ASP A 147 5.26 17.88 1.28
CA ASP A 147 5.15 19.30 1.55
C ASP A 147 3.71 19.68 1.96
N GLU A 148 3.41 20.98 2.09
CA GLU A 148 2.11 21.46 2.54
C GLU A 148 0.96 21.14 1.56
N SER A 149 1.27 20.78 0.31
CA SER A 149 0.29 20.61 -0.77
C SER A 149 0.27 19.21 -1.36
N SER A 150 1.33 18.44 -1.20
CA SER A 150 1.40 17.08 -1.71
C SER A 150 2.31 16.16 -0.92
N ALA A 151 2.06 14.86 -1.03
CA ALA A 151 2.96 13.84 -0.51
C ALA A 151 2.96 12.59 -1.40
N VAL A 152 4.12 11.96 -1.56
CA VAL A 152 4.31 10.74 -2.35
C VAL A 152 5.14 9.75 -1.56
N VAL A 153 4.58 8.57 -1.35
CA VAL A 153 5.22 7.45 -0.65
C VAL A 153 5.21 6.24 -1.58
N LYS A 154 6.38 5.67 -1.84
CA LYS A 154 6.48 4.38 -2.54
C LYS A 154 6.60 3.26 -1.53
N TYR A 155 6.00 2.10 -1.80
CA TYR A 155 6.23 0.94 -0.96
C TYR A 155 6.39 -0.36 -1.72
N HIS A 156 7.03 -1.33 -1.05
CA HIS A 156 7.22 -2.69 -1.54
C HIS A 156 7.36 -3.65 -0.35
N SER A 157 6.93 -4.89 -0.55
CA SER A 157 7.26 -6.01 0.34
C SER A 157 8.75 -6.33 0.27
N VAL A 158 9.30 -6.73 1.40
CA VAL A 158 10.69 -7.14 1.53
C VAL A 158 10.79 -8.63 1.25
N ASP A 159 11.69 -8.99 0.34
CA ASP A 159 12.05 -10.38 0.06
C ASP A 159 13.23 -10.84 0.93
N GLY A 160 13.29 -12.16 1.15
CA GLY A 160 14.38 -12.82 1.86
C GLY A 160 14.10 -13.06 3.34
N HIS A 161 15.13 -13.51 4.06
CA HIS A 161 15.00 -13.87 5.47
C HIS A 161 14.84 -12.62 6.34
N MET A 162 13.79 -12.59 7.18
CA MET A 162 13.42 -11.44 8.01
C MET A 162 13.14 -11.86 9.44
N GLU A 163 13.84 -11.21 10.36
CA GLU A 163 13.66 -11.36 11.80
C GLU A 163 12.78 -10.21 12.32
N ILE A 164 11.59 -10.55 12.83
CA ILE A 164 10.62 -9.57 13.34
C ILE A 164 10.47 -9.76 14.85
N PRO A 165 10.72 -8.72 15.67
CA PRO A 165 10.56 -8.82 17.11
C PRO A 165 9.17 -9.32 17.52
N GLY A 166 9.14 -10.43 18.24
CA GLY A 166 7.91 -11.05 18.75
C GLY A 166 7.10 -11.83 17.71
N ALA A 167 7.62 -12.09 16.50
CA ALA A 167 6.97 -12.92 15.49
C ALA A 167 7.89 -14.03 14.96
N ARG A 168 7.31 -15.02 14.27
CA ARG A 168 8.06 -16.10 13.62
C ARG A 168 8.91 -15.53 12.48
N PRO A 169 10.18 -15.97 12.30
CA PRO A 169 10.98 -15.58 11.14
C PRO A 169 10.25 -15.87 9.83
N LEU A 170 10.49 -15.02 8.83
CA LEU A 170 9.89 -15.11 7.50
C LEU A 170 10.97 -15.30 6.44
N ASP A 171 10.77 -16.21 5.49
CA ASP A 171 11.62 -16.36 4.31
C ASP A 171 10.92 -15.73 3.09
N GLY A 172 10.64 -14.43 3.19
CA GLY A 172 9.80 -13.67 2.27
C GLY A 172 8.34 -13.53 2.74
N PRO A 173 7.50 -12.84 1.96
CA PRO A 173 6.09 -12.69 2.28
C PRO A 173 5.34 -14.03 2.18
N GLU A 174 4.46 -14.30 3.14
CA GLU A 174 3.55 -15.45 3.16
C GLU A 174 2.16 -15.00 2.68
N GLY A 175 1.47 -15.82 1.88
CA GLY A 175 0.13 -15.52 1.32
C GLY A 175 0.12 -14.64 0.07
N LEU A 176 0.98 -13.63 0.01
CA LEU A 176 1.22 -12.80 -1.18
C LEU A 176 2.65 -13.02 -1.66
N THR A 177 2.87 -13.23 -2.96
CA THR A 177 4.25 -13.40 -3.49
C THR A 177 4.98 -12.09 -3.69
N HIS A 178 4.25 -11.05 -4.09
CA HIS A 178 4.79 -9.70 -4.29
C HIS A 178 3.70 -8.67 -4.06
N LYS A 179 4.03 -7.59 -3.35
CA LYS A 179 3.17 -6.42 -3.14
C LYS A 179 4.05 -5.18 -3.27
N GLU A 180 3.67 -4.27 -4.16
CA GLU A 180 4.31 -2.97 -4.29
C GLU A 180 3.28 -1.91 -4.67
N GLY A 181 3.64 -0.64 -4.58
CA GLY A 181 2.70 0.42 -4.85
C GLY A 181 3.20 1.81 -4.49
N PHE A 182 2.26 2.74 -4.49
CA PHE A 182 2.47 4.08 -3.97
C PHE A 182 1.20 4.63 -3.33
N LEU A 183 1.40 5.54 -2.39
CA LEU A 183 0.41 6.44 -1.85
C LEU A 183 0.78 7.85 -2.32
N ARG A 184 -0.17 8.53 -2.96
CA ARG A 184 -0.04 9.93 -3.37
C ARG A 184 -1.18 10.73 -2.77
N ILE A 185 -0.87 11.91 -2.25
CA ILE A 185 -1.86 12.86 -1.72
C ILE A 185 -1.59 14.20 -2.40
N ASP A 186 -2.60 14.77 -3.03
CA ASP A 186 -2.52 16.10 -3.64
C ASP A 186 -3.66 16.99 -3.10
N TYR A 187 -3.37 18.23 -2.77
CA TYR A 187 -4.39 19.24 -2.47
C TYR A 187 -4.97 19.82 -3.76
N ASP A 188 -6.26 19.63 -4.00
CA ASP A 188 -7.00 20.32 -5.05
C ASP A 188 -7.55 21.64 -4.52
N ALA A 189 -6.92 22.74 -4.94
CA ALA A 189 -7.29 24.09 -4.57
C ALA A 189 -8.67 24.52 -5.11
N ASN A 190 -9.17 23.93 -6.20
CA ASN A 190 -10.46 24.28 -6.78
C ASN A 190 -11.60 23.71 -5.92
N THR A 191 -11.45 22.47 -5.46
CA THR A 191 -12.44 21.81 -4.60
C THR A 191 -12.17 22.01 -3.11
N LYS A 192 -10.99 22.50 -2.75
CA LYS A 192 -10.47 22.59 -1.37
C LYS A 192 -10.46 21.23 -0.66
N ARG A 193 -10.01 20.19 -1.37
CA ARG A 193 -10.01 18.81 -0.87
C ARG A 193 -8.63 18.19 -1.07
N TYR A 194 -8.24 17.31 -0.17
CA TYR A 194 -7.12 16.41 -0.42
C TYR A 194 -7.61 15.20 -1.19
N ILE A 195 -6.94 14.90 -2.29
CA ILE A 195 -7.18 13.71 -3.09
C ILE A 195 -6.07 12.71 -2.79
N LEU A 196 -6.45 11.57 -2.23
CA LEU A 196 -5.58 10.45 -1.95
C LEU A 196 -5.71 9.41 -3.06
N GLN A 197 -4.59 8.94 -3.59
CA GLN A 197 -4.50 7.76 -4.44
C GLN A 197 -3.61 6.72 -3.76
N LEU A 198 -4.17 5.56 -3.48
CA LEU A 198 -3.43 4.37 -3.09
C LEU A 198 -3.45 3.38 -4.26
N ARG A 199 -2.29 3.18 -4.88
CA ARG A 199 -2.09 2.13 -5.89
C ARG A 199 -1.36 0.95 -5.28
N THR A 200 -1.94 -0.24 -5.39
CA THR A 200 -1.29 -1.50 -5.02
C THR A 200 -1.25 -2.45 -6.21
N ASP A 201 -0.05 -2.89 -6.58
CA ASP A 201 0.21 -3.97 -7.53
C ASP A 201 0.54 -5.25 -6.76
N LEU A 202 -0.19 -6.33 -7.05
CA LEU A 202 -0.18 -7.57 -6.27
C LEU A 202 -0.01 -8.79 -7.15
N THR A 203 0.91 -9.66 -6.76
CA THR A 203 1.03 -11.01 -7.32
C THR A 203 0.61 -12.02 -6.24
N PRO A 204 -0.54 -12.68 -6.39
CA PRO A 204 -1.00 -13.68 -5.43
C PRO A 204 -0.20 -14.98 -5.55
N LEU A 205 -0.16 -15.76 -4.48
CA LEU A 205 0.36 -17.13 -4.53
C LEU A 205 -0.53 -17.98 -5.48
N ILE A 206 0.12 -18.79 -6.32
CA ILE A 206 -0.43 -19.49 -7.51
C ILE A 206 -1.70 -20.33 -7.22
N SER A 207 -1.97 -20.69 -5.97
CA SER A 207 -3.12 -21.50 -5.57
C SER A 207 -4.48 -20.81 -5.76
N LEU A 208 -4.52 -19.47 -5.87
CA LEU A 208 -5.75 -18.72 -6.12
C LEU A 208 -5.70 -17.97 -7.45
N GLY A 209 -6.81 -18.00 -8.18
CA GLY A 209 -6.98 -17.19 -9.39
C GLY A 209 -6.93 -15.70 -9.09
N LEU A 210 -6.18 -14.94 -9.88
CA LEU A 210 -5.96 -13.49 -9.74
C LEU A 210 -7.25 -12.67 -9.56
N SER A 211 -8.31 -12.99 -10.29
CA SER A 211 -9.57 -12.25 -10.20
C SER A 211 -10.26 -12.39 -8.84
N ILE A 212 -10.09 -13.54 -8.18
CA ILE A 212 -10.64 -13.82 -6.85
C ILE A 212 -9.81 -13.07 -5.82
N THR A 213 -8.49 -13.25 -5.84
CA THR A 213 -7.59 -12.56 -4.89
C THR A 213 -7.69 -11.04 -5.03
N GLY A 214 -7.75 -10.53 -6.25
CA GLY A 214 -7.91 -9.10 -6.52
C GLY A 214 -9.18 -8.51 -5.92
N GLY A 215 -10.29 -9.25 -5.92
CA GLY A 215 -11.52 -8.78 -5.29
C GLY A 215 -11.46 -8.72 -3.76
N TYR A 216 -10.73 -9.63 -3.12
CA TYR A 216 -10.53 -9.59 -1.67
C TYR A 216 -9.58 -8.48 -1.25
N VAL A 217 -8.50 -8.28 -2.00
CA VAL A 217 -7.56 -7.19 -1.69
C VAL A 217 -8.21 -5.83 -1.90
N GLU A 218 -8.96 -5.65 -3.00
CA GLU A 218 -9.74 -4.43 -3.23
C GLU A 218 -10.66 -4.13 -2.04
N LYS A 219 -11.44 -5.11 -1.58
CA LYS A 219 -12.32 -4.94 -0.42
C LYS A 219 -11.56 -4.62 0.87
N GLY A 220 -10.46 -5.32 1.15
CA GLY A 220 -9.65 -5.05 2.33
C GLY A 220 -9.03 -3.64 2.32
N ILE A 221 -8.57 -3.16 1.16
CA ILE A 221 -8.08 -1.78 1.00
C ILE A 221 -9.20 -0.77 1.27
N ILE A 222 -10.41 -1.01 0.75
CA ILE A 222 -11.57 -0.15 1.01
C ILE A 222 -11.88 -0.10 2.51
N GLU A 223 -11.91 -1.24 3.20
CA GLU A 223 -12.25 -1.31 4.63
C GLU A 223 -11.19 -0.63 5.51
N ILE A 224 -9.89 -0.84 5.22
CA ILE A 224 -8.81 -0.11 5.90
C ILE A 224 -8.98 1.40 5.70
N TYR A 225 -9.25 1.84 4.47
CA TYR A 225 -9.49 3.24 4.16
C TYR A 225 -10.70 3.81 4.90
N GLN A 226 -11.84 3.11 4.89
CA GLN A 226 -13.06 3.56 5.55
C GLN A 226 -12.87 3.67 7.06
N GLY A 227 -12.17 2.71 7.68
CA GLY A 227 -11.83 2.77 9.09
C GLY A 227 -10.87 3.91 9.42
N MET A 228 -9.85 4.14 8.59
CA MET A 228 -8.93 5.27 8.72
C MET A 228 -9.68 6.61 8.60
N ALA A 229 -10.56 6.75 7.60
CA ALA A 229 -11.36 7.94 7.40
C ALA A 229 -12.32 8.20 8.58
N ALA A 230 -13.01 7.17 9.06
CA ALA A 230 -13.85 7.27 10.24
C ALA A 230 -13.04 7.68 11.48
N HIS A 231 -11.82 7.17 11.63
CA HIS A 231 -10.94 7.53 12.73
C HIS A 231 -10.52 9.01 12.66
N ALA A 232 -10.10 9.48 11.48
CA ALA A 232 -9.70 10.87 11.26
C ALA A 232 -10.84 11.87 11.51
N LEU A 233 -12.09 11.49 11.21
CA LEU A 233 -13.27 12.34 11.40
C LEU A 233 -13.77 12.45 12.85
N ASN A 234 -13.32 11.57 13.75
CA ASN A 234 -13.80 11.48 15.13
C ASN A 234 -12.83 12.04 16.17
N GLN A 235 -11.69 12.61 15.75
CA GLN A 235 -10.74 13.32 16.61
C GLN A 235 -11.04 14.83 16.64
#